data_AF-A0A929PIN4-F1
#
_entry.id   AF-A0A929PIN4-F1
#
_cell.length_a   1.000
_cell.length_b   1.000
_cell.length_c   1.000
_cell.angle_alpha   90.00
_cell.angle_beta   90.00
_cell.angle_gamma   90.00
#
_symmetry.space_group_name_H-M   'P 1'
#
loop_
_entity.id
_entity.type
_entity.pdbx_description
1 polymer ?
#
loop_
_entity_poly.entity_id
_entity_poly.type
_entity_poly.pdbx_seq_one_letter_code
_entity_poly.pdbx_strand_id
1 'polypeptide(L)'
;SVSKSKSTILIKGESGTGKELLARYIHKHSNRANMRFVAVNSAAIPYNLLESEMFGYEKGAFTGASQRKLGKFELANGGTLLLDEISEMDLHLQVKFLRVLQESEIDRLGGKDSVPLDIRIIATTNKDLKKCVAEK
;
A
#
# COMPACT_ATOMS: atom_id res chain seq x y z
N SER A 1 21.88 -3.44 7.63
CA SER A 1 20.92 -2.35 7.91
C SER A 1 19.58 -2.68 7.27
N VAL A 2 18.46 -2.45 7.99
CA VAL A 2 17.08 -2.70 7.48
C VAL A 2 16.81 -1.91 6.18
N SER A 3 17.48 -0.77 5.98
CA SER A 3 17.39 0.02 4.75
C SER A 3 17.82 -0.72 3.47
N LYS A 4 18.69 -1.73 3.57
CA LYS A 4 19.17 -2.52 2.42
C LYS A 4 18.32 -3.78 2.13
N SER A 5 17.38 -4.14 3.01
CA SER A 5 16.49 -5.30 2.85
C SER A 5 15.23 -4.93 2.05
N LYS A 6 14.65 -5.91 1.34
CA LYS A 6 13.31 -5.84 0.71
C LYS A 6 12.16 -6.02 1.72
N SER A 7 12.45 -6.32 2.98
CA SER A 7 11.43 -6.55 4.02
C SER A 7 10.46 -5.38 4.16
N THR A 8 9.19 -5.72 4.38
CA THR A 8 8.16 -4.76 4.81
C THR A 8 8.53 -4.14 6.16
N ILE A 9 8.37 -2.83 6.28
CA ILE A 9 8.63 -2.09 7.52
C ILE A 9 7.32 -1.58 8.09
N LEU A 10 7.11 -1.78 9.39
CA LEU A 10 6.01 -1.18 10.13
C LEU A 10 6.56 -0.09 11.07
N ILE A 11 6.13 1.16 10.88
CA ILE A 11 6.44 2.30 11.73
C ILE A 11 5.26 2.55 12.66
N LYS A 12 5.46 2.37 13.96
CA LYS A 12 4.46 2.66 14.98
C LYS A 12 4.79 3.98 15.65
N GLY A 13 3.78 4.81 15.86
CA GLY A 13 3.93 6.08 16.57
C GLY A 13 2.67 6.91 16.51
N GLU A 14 2.52 7.84 17.44
CA GLU A 14 1.35 8.72 17.53
C GLU A 14 1.18 9.56 16.25
N SER A 15 -0.03 10.05 16.00
CA SER A 15 -0.29 10.98 14.90
C SER A 15 0.55 12.26 15.08
N GLY A 16 1.11 12.78 13.98
CA GLY A 16 1.95 13.98 14.01
C GLY A 16 3.43 13.75 14.40
N THR A 17 3.87 12.52 14.69
CA THR A 17 5.26 12.22 15.09
C THR A 17 6.27 12.11 13.92
N GLY A 18 5.90 12.54 12.71
CA GLY A 18 6.80 12.51 11.56
C GLY A 18 7.06 11.12 10.96
N LYS A 19 6.13 10.16 11.13
CA LYS A 19 6.23 8.80 10.56
C LYS A 19 6.52 8.80 9.04
N GLU A 20 5.89 9.71 8.30
CA GLU A 20 6.13 9.89 6.86
C GLU A 20 7.56 10.35 6.57
N LEU A 21 8.12 11.28 7.36
CA LEU A 21 9.49 11.74 7.21
C LEU A 21 10.47 10.58 7.41
N LEU A 22 10.21 9.72 8.40
CA LEU A 22 11.00 8.51 8.61
C LEU A 22 10.88 7.53 7.45
N ALA A 23 9.68 7.31 6.89
CA ALA A 23 9.48 6.46 5.71
C ALA A 23 10.27 6.98 4.50
N ARG A 24 10.22 8.29 4.25
CA ARG A 24 11.00 8.95 3.17
C ARG A 24 12.49 8.84 3.40
N TYR A 25 12.95 8.99 4.66
CA TYR A 25 14.35 8.79 5.02
C TYR A 25 14.81 7.36 4.72
N ILE A 26 14.02 6.36 5.11
CA ILE A 26 14.31 4.94 4.83
C ILE A 26 14.42 4.69 3.33
N HIS A 27 13.49 5.22 2.53
CA HIS A 27 13.53 5.11 1.08
C HIS A 27 14.80 5.73 0.48
N LYS A 28 15.13 6.97 0.87
CA LYS A 28 16.33 7.69 0.42
C LYS A 28 17.65 6.98 0.74
N HIS A 29 17.68 6.15 1.79
CA HIS A 29 18.86 5.39 2.21
C HIS A 29 18.79 3.90 1.83
N SER A 30 17.93 3.56 0.87
CA SER A 30 17.77 2.20 0.36
C SER A 30 18.37 2.02 -1.02
N ASN A 31 18.47 0.77 -1.47
CA ASN A 31 18.85 0.43 -2.85
C ASN A 31 17.83 0.93 -3.90
N ARG A 32 16.70 1.51 -3.47
CA ARG A 32 15.64 2.06 -4.32
C ARG A 32 15.52 3.58 -4.24
N ALA A 33 16.54 4.28 -3.72
CA ALA A 33 16.49 5.73 -3.48
C ALA A 33 16.21 6.57 -4.74
N ASN A 34 16.59 6.08 -5.92
CA ASN A 34 16.34 6.76 -7.21
C ASN A 34 15.03 6.32 -7.88
N MET A 35 14.28 5.39 -7.25
CA MET A 35 13.03 4.87 -7.76
C MET A 35 11.85 5.64 -7.20
N ARG A 36 10.64 5.38 -7.71
CA ARG A 36 9.44 6.08 -7.24
C ARG A 36 9.15 5.81 -5.76
N PHE A 37 8.72 6.85 -5.05
CA PHE A 37 8.11 6.77 -3.73
C PHE A 37 6.65 7.19 -3.84
N VAL A 38 5.73 6.25 -3.66
CA VAL A 38 4.29 6.52 -3.72
C VAL A 38 3.75 6.46 -2.29
N ALA A 39 3.12 7.54 -1.84
CA ALA A 39 2.48 7.59 -0.53
C ALA A 39 0.96 7.56 -0.67
N VAL A 40 0.32 6.78 0.20
CA VAL A 40 -1.13 6.68 0.32
C VAL A 40 -1.49 6.77 1.79
N ASN A 41 -2.40 7.70 2.12
CA ASN A 41 -3.00 7.75 3.44
C ASN A 41 -4.36 7.06 3.39
N SER A 42 -4.47 5.92 4.07
CA SER A 42 -5.68 5.08 4.05
C SER A 42 -6.86 5.74 4.75
N ALA A 43 -6.63 6.67 5.66
CA ALA A 43 -7.69 7.44 6.33
C ALA A 43 -8.26 8.58 5.45
N ALA A 44 -7.50 9.04 4.44
CA ALA A 44 -7.86 10.18 3.61
C ALA A 44 -8.67 9.81 2.35
N ILE A 45 -8.70 8.52 1.98
CA ILE A 45 -9.42 8.04 0.79
C ILE A 45 -10.78 7.49 1.23
N PRO A 46 -11.89 7.91 0.60
CA PRO A 46 -13.19 7.31 0.87
C PRO A 46 -13.18 5.80 0.70
N TYR A 47 -13.82 5.11 1.63
CA TYR A 47 -13.86 3.65 1.72
C TYR A 47 -14.17 2.97 0.38
N ASN A 48 -15.22 3.45 -0.28
CA ASN A 48 -15.72 2.93 -1.56
C ASN A 48 -14.75 3.14 -2.75
N LEU A 49 -13.74 4.00 -2.60
CA LEU A 49 -12.74 4.28 -3.62
C LEU A 49 -11.39 3.63 -3.32
N LEU A 50 -11.10 3.33 -2.04
CA LEU A 50 -9.80 2.89 -1.58
C LEU A 50 -9.29 1.66 -2.36
N GLU A 51 -10.14 0.68 -2.60
CA GLU A 51 -9.79 -0.51 -3.39
C GLU A 51 -9.36 -0.14 -4.82
N SER A 52 -10.17 0.67 -5.51
CA SER A 52 -9.90 1.10 -6.89
C SER A 52 -8.65 1.99 -7.01
N GLU A 53 -8.36 2.79 -5.99
CA GLU A 53 -7.13 3.58 -5.92
C GLU A 53 -5.92 2.66 -5.71
N MET A 54 -6.00 1.70 -4.79
CA MET A 54 -4.90 0.81 -4.46
C MET A 54 -4.55 -0.16 -5.60
N PHE A 55 -5.56 -0.85 -6.14
CA PHE A 55 -5.39 -1.96 -7.08
C PHE A 55 -5.58 -1.55 -8.55
N GLY A 56 -6.22 -0.41 -8.82
CA GLY A 56 -6.56 -0.02 -10.18
C GLY A 56 -7.68 -0.88 -10.76
N TYR A 57 -8.11 -0.55 -11.97
CA TYR A 57 -9.21 -1.23 -12.62
C TYR A 57 -9.07 -1.25 -14.14
N GLU A 58 -9.64 -2.28 -14.76
CA GLU A 58 -9.81 -2.35 -16.20
C GLU A 58 -11.06 -1.60 -16.68
N LYS A 59 -11.07 -1.28 -17.97
CA LYS A 59 -12.28 -0.71 -18.60
C LYS A 59 -13.45 -1.69 -18.44
N GLY A 60 -14.58 -1.18 -17.95
CA GLY A 60 -15.80 -1.97 -17.76
C GLY A 60 -15.85 -2.77 -16.45
N ALA A 61 -14.90 -2.58 -15.53
CA ALA A 61 -14.90 -3.27 -14.23
C ALA A 61 -16.14 -2.94 -13.36
N PHE A 62 -16.68 -1.72 -13.49
CA PHE A 62 -17.90 -1.26 -12.81
C PHE A 62 -18.53 -0.09 -13.59
N THR A 63 -19.75 0.31 -13.21
CA THR A 63 -20.44 1.46 -13.81
C THR A 63 -19.60 2.74 -13.61
N GLY A 64 -19.13 3.33 -14.71
CA GLY A 64 -18.24 4.51 -14.68
C GLY A 64 -16.76 4.21 -14.94
N ALA A 65 -16.35 2.94 -15.03
CA ALA A 65 -15.00 2.54 -15.45
C ALA A 65 -14.82 2.66 -16.97
N SER A 66 -14.86 3.89 -17.49
CA SER A 66 -14.78 4.19 -18.93
C SER A 66 -13.41 3.91 -19.55
N GLN A 67 -12.36 3.93 -18.73
CA GLN A 67 -10.98 3.68 -19.12
C GLN A 67 -10.27 2.83 -18.06
N ARG A 68 -9.14 2.21 -18.42
CA ARG A 68 -8.26 1.56 -17.46
C ARG A 68 -7.61 2.62 -16.56
N LYS A 69 -7.45 2.30 -15.27
CA LYS A 69 -6.69 3.10 -14.29
C LYS A 69 -5.68 2.23 -13.56
N LEU A 70 -4.43 2.69 -13.48
CA LEU A 70 -3.39 2.02 -12.69
C LEU A 70 -3.58 2.30 -11.20
N GLY A 71 -3.41 1.25 -10.39
CA GLY A 71 -3.44 1.34 -8.93
C GLY A 71 -2.14 1.88 -8.34
N LYS A 72 -2.18 2.28 -7.07
CA LYS A 72 -1.01 2.74 -6.30
C LYS A 72 0.08 1.68 -6.21
N PHE A 73 -0.27 0.39 -6.13
CA PHE A 73 0.70 -0.70 -6.17
C PHE A 73 1.52 -0.71 -7.46
N GLU A 74 0.84 -0.62 -8.61
CA GLU A 74 1.52 -0.56 -9.92
C GLU A 74 2.34 0.71 -10.09
N LEU A 75 1.81 1.86 -9.64
CA LEU A 75 2.53 3.13 -9.71
C LEU A 75 3.81 3.13 -8.86
N ALA A 76 3.85 2.32 -7.80
CA ALA A 76 4.99 2.13 -6.93
C ALA A 76 5.96 1.03 -7.40
N ASN A 77 5.64 0.30 -8.48
CA ASN A 77 6.43 -0.82 -8.97
C ASN A 77 7.89 -0.41 -9.25
N GLY A 78 8.84 -1.26 -8.83
CA GLY A 78 10.28 -0.97 -8.80
C GLY A 78 10.72 -0.03 -7.66
N GLY A 79 9.80 0.59 -6.95
CA GLY A 79 10.03 1.64 -5.97
C GLY A 79 9.61 1.28 -4.55
N THR A 80 9.01 2.24 -3.85
CA THR A 80 8.52 2.09 -2.48
C THR A 80 7.10 2.63 -2.37
N LEU A 81 6.21 1.85 -1.74
CA LEU A 81 4.86 2.24 -1.37
C LEU A 81 4.82 2.51 0.14
N LEU A 82 4.39 3.72 0.51
CA LEU A 82 4.03 4.06 1.87
C LEU A 82 2.52 3.91 2.05
N LEU A 83 2.12 3.08 3.02
CA LEU A 83 0.75 2.93 3.50
C LEU A 83 0.64 3.61 4.87
N ASP A 84 0.16 4.84 4.89
CA ASP A 84 0.00 5.63 6.11
C ASP A 84 -1.35 5.33 6.76
N GLU A 85 -1.33 5.09 8.07
CA GLU A 85 -2.48 4.67 8.89
C GLU A 85 -3.15 3.37 8.38
N ILE A 86 -2.34 2.31 8.24
CA ILE A 86 -2.79 0.99 7.73
C ILE A 86 -3.91 0.36 8.57
N SER A 87 -4.08 0.79 9.82
CA SER A 87 -5.19 0.35 10.68
C SER A 87 -6.57 0.76 10.18
N GLU A 88 -6.65 1.76 9.30
CA GLU A 88 -7.91 2.25 8.72
C GLU A 88 -8.37 1.44 7.51
N MET A 89 -7.56 0.49 7.02
CA MET A 89 -8.01 -0.46 6.00
C MET A 89 -9.08 -1.39 6.59
N ASP A 90 -10.15 -1.65 5.85
CA ASP A 90 -11.08 -2.71 6.22
C ASP A 90 -10.50 -4.11 6.04
N LEU A 91 -11.27 -5.08 6.52
CA LEU A 91 -10.93 -6.49 6.45
C LEU A 91 -10.83 -7.01 5.01
N HIS A 92 -11.68 -6.55 4.09
CA HIS A 92 -11.66 -7.01 2.69
C HIS A 92 -10.35 -6.59 2.00
N LEU A 93 -9.96 -5.33 2.17
CA LEU A 93 -8.73 -4.79 1.63
C LEU A 93 -7.50 -5.40 2.32
N GLN A 94 -7.56 -5.67 3.63
CA GLN A 94 -6.51 -6.39 4.37
C GLN A 94 -6.26 -7.79 3.80
N VAL A 95 -7.31 -8.53 3.42
CA VAL A 95 -7.15 -9.86 2.78
C VAL A 95 -6.46 -9.74 1.43
N LYS A 96 -6.84 -8.77 0.59
CA LYS A 96 -6.17 -8.54 -0.69
C LYS A 96 -4.72 -8.10 -0.50
N PHE A 97 -4.47 -7.22 0.45
CA PHE A 97 -3.13 -6.76 0.77
C PHE A 97 -2.23 -7.90 1.26
N LEU A 98 -2.75 -8.84 2.05
CA LEU A 98 -2.03 -10.03 2.46
C LEU A 98 -1.57 -10.86 1.25
N ARG A 99 -2.42 -11.03 0.23
CA ARG A 99 -2.04 -11.70 -1.02
C ARG A 99 -0.92 -10.96 -1.73
N VAL A 100 -0.95 -9.63 -1.78
CA VAL A 100 0.15 -8.83 -2.35
C VAL A 100 1.47 -9.09 -1.62
N LEU A 101 1.44 -9.18 -0.29
CA LEU A 101 2.64 -9.46 0.51
C LEU A 101 3.19 -10.87 0.30
N GLN A 102 2.33 -11.85 0.01
CA GLN A 102 2.72 -13.26 -0.16
C GLN A 102 3.19 -13.54 -1.59
N GLU A 103 2.39 -13.12 -2.57
CA GLU A 103 2.56 -13.49 -3.98
C GLU A 103 3.38 -12.44 -4.76
N SER A 104 3.55 -11.23 -4.22
CA SER A 104 4.19 -10.11 -4.92
C SER A 104 3.52 -9.77 -6.26
N GLU A 105 2.21 -9.90 -6.32
CA GLU A 105 1.38 -9.53 -7.47
C GLU A 105 0.05 -8.93 -7.03
N ILE A 106 -0.65 -8.29 -7.96
CA ILE A 106 -2.02 -7.80 -7.76
C ILE A 106 -2.94 -8.24 -8.89
N ASP A 107 -4.22 -8.30 -8.56
CA ASP A 107 -5.30 -8.31 -9.56
C ASP A 107 -5.94 -6.93 -9.63
N ARG A 108 -6.08 -6.38 -10.84
CA ARG A 108 -6.91 -5.19 -11.05
C ARG A 108 -8.39 -5.54 -10.88
N LEU A 109 -9.22 -4.60 -10.46
CA LEU A 109 -10.67 -4.80 -10.51
C LEU A 109 -11.12 -5.04 -11.96
N GLY A 110 -11.86 -6.13 -12.17
CA GLY A 110 -12.27 -6.57 -13.51
C GLY A 110 -11.13 -7.09 -14.40
N GLY A 111 -9.92 -7.21 -13.86
CA GLY A 111 -8.76 -7.80 -14.54
C GLY A 111 -8.85 -9.33 -14.56
N LYS A 112 -8.20 -9.93 -15.57
CA LYS A 112 -8.10 -11.40 -15.70
C LYS A 112 -6.70 -11.93 -15.40
N ASP A 113 -5.70 -11.06 -15.49
CA ASP A 113 -4.29 -11.42 -15.37
C ASP A 113 -3.69 -10.73 -14.14
N SER A 114 -2.92 -11.50 -13.35
CA SER A 114 -2.10 -10.96 -12.27
C SER A 114 -1.01 -10.05 -12.82
N VAL A 115 -0.70 -8.99 -12.08
CA VAL A 115 0.37 -8.04 -12.39
C VAL A 115 1.50 -8.23 -11.38
N PRO A 116 2.68 -8.72 -11.80
CA PRO A 116 3.81 -8.90 -10.88
C PRO A 116 4.37 -7.56 -10.42
N LEU A 117 4.79 -7.52 -9.15
CA LEU A 117 5.27 -6.34 -8.46
C LEU A 117 6.64 -6.59 -7.82
N ASP A 118 7.60 -5.70 -8.10
CA ASP A 118 8.80 -5.55 -7.29
C ASP A 118 8.69 -4.27 -6.45
N ILE A 119 7.95 -4.33 -5.35
CA ILE A 119 7.69 -3.19 -4.47
C ILE A 119 8.31 -3.38 -3.09
N ARG A 120 8.71 -2.27 -2.48
CA ARG A 120 9.04 -2.21 -1.07
C ARG A 120 7.88 -1.54 -0.36
N ILE A 121 7.41 -2.15 0.72
CA ILE A 121 6.28 -1.61 1.48
C ILE A 121 6.77 -1.05 2.81
N ILE A 122 6.33 0.17 3.12
CA ILE A 122 6.46 0.79 4.44
C ILE A 122 5.04 1.10 4.91
N ALA A 123 4.63 0.54 6.03
CA ALA A 123 3.34 0.82 6.65
C ALA A 123 3.53 1.68 7.90
N THR A 124 2.58 2.56 8.18
CA THR A 124 2.54 3.29 9.45
C THR A 124 1.21 3.04 10.16
N THR A 125 1.19 3.21 11.47
CA THR A 125 -0.03 3.16 12.28
C THR A 125 0.17 3.96 13.56
N ASN A 126 -0.86 4.68 13.98
CA ASN A 126 -0.98 5.21 15.35
C ASN A 126 -1.67 4.23 16.32
N LYS A 127 -2.35 3.21 15.81
CA LYS A 127 -3.06 2.20 16.62
C LYS A 127 -2.18 1.00 16.96
N ASP A 128 -2.47 0.38 18.10
CA ASP A 128 -1.91 -0.93 18.45
C ASP A 128 -2.64 -2.04 17.67
N LEU A 129 -2.02 -2.45 16.56
CA LEU A 129 -2.56 -3.51 15.70
C LEU A 129 -2.85 -4.82 16.44
N LYS A 130 -2.10 -5.17 17.50
CA LYS A 130 -2.36 -6.42 18.24
C LYS A 130 -3.69 -6.35 18.99
N LYS A 131 -4.00 -5.19 19.59
CA LYS A 131 -5.29 -4.95 20.23
C LYS A 131 -6.41 -4.92 19.19
N CYS A 132 -6.21 -4.22 18.08
CA CYS A 132 -7.20 -4.16 16.99
C CYS A 132 -7.56 -5.54 16.40
N VAL A 133 -6.66 -6.51 16.46
CA VAL A 133 -6.94 -7.90 16.04
C VAL A 133 -7.62 -8.71 17.14
N ALA A 134 -7.25 -8.50 18.41
CA ALA A 134 -7.83 -9.23 19.54
C ALA A 134 -9.27 -8.78 19.89
N GLU A 135 -9.63 -7.55 19.53
CA GLU A 135 -10.94 -6.94 19.80
C GLU A 135 -11.92 -7.07 18.62
N LYS A 136 -11.49 -7.69 17.52
CA LYS A 136 -12.34 -8.03 16.35
C LYS A 136 -12.86 -9.46 16.47
#